data_AF-A0A5C6JZ57-F1
#
_entry.id   AF-A0A5C6JZ57-F1
#
_cell.length_a   1.000
_cell.length_b   1.000
_cell.length_c   1.000
_cell.angle_alpha   90.00
_cell.angle_beta   90.00
_cell.angle_gamma   90.00
#
_symmetry.space_group_name_H-M   'P 1'
#
loop_
_entity.id
_entity.type
_entity.pdbx_description
1 polymer ?
#
loop_
_entity_poly.entity_id
_entity_poly.type
_entity_poly.pdbx_seq_one_letter_code
_entity_poly.pdbx_strand_id
1 'polypeptide(L)'
;MSATSAAATAVTFVWLGMVLAISFLEAPLKFRAPGVTIPIGLGIGRLVFRALNSVEAVFAVVVIVAVAAHGAAAWIIGLAAAAAVFLLAQLAAVRPSLNRRSDRVLAGAELPRSRSHLWYVALELLKVSALLALGIGLLTA
;
A
#
# COMPACT_ATOMS: atom_id res chain seq x y z
N MET A 1 -12.40 -6.51 24.05
CA MET A 1 -11.48 -5.69 23.23
C MET A 1 -10.88 -4.58 24.10
N SER A 2 -9.56 -4.52 24.25
CA SER A 2 -8.86 -3.40 24.90
C SER A 2 -8.86 -2.15 24.00
N ALA A 3 -8.64 -0.96 24.55
CA ALA A 3 -8.53 0.27 23.77
C ALA A 3 -7.45 0.18 22.68
N THR A 4 -6.32 -0.47 22.97
CA THR A 4 -5.23 -0.65 22.01
C THR A 4 -5.60 -1.64 20.90
N SER A 5 -6.29 -2.74 21.21
CA SER A 5 -6.81 -3.66 20.18
C SER A 5 -7.85 -2.97 19.29
N ALA A 6 -8.72 -2.14 19.87
CA ALA A 6 -9.67 -1.33 19.12
C ALA A 6 -8.97 -0.35 18.17
N ALA A 7 -7.92 0.33 18.65
CA ALA A 7 -7.12 1.23 17.84
C ALA A 7 -6.37 0.49 16.72
N ALA A 8 -5.77 -0.67 17.00
CA ALA A 8 -5.09 -1.49 15.99
C ALA A 8 -6.06 -1.94 14.88
N THR A 9 -7.26 -2.37 15.27
CA THR A 9 -8.34 -2.72 14.33
C THR A 9 -8.72 -1.53 13.46
N ALA A 10 -8.99 -0.37 14.07
CA ALA A 10 -9.38 0.83 13.34
C ALA A 10 -8.29 1.27 12.35
N VAL A 11 -7.02 1.31 12.80
CA VAL A 11 -5.88 1.66 11.95
C VAL A 11 -5.72 0.66 10.80
N THR A 12 -5.89 -0.64 11.05
CA THR A 12 -5.79 -1.69 10.02
C THR A 12 -6.85 -1.52 8.93
N PHE A 13 -8.11 -1.25 9.30
CA PHE A 13 -9.18 -1.04 8.31
C PHE A 13 -9.05 0.31 7.58
N VAL A 14 -8.58 1.36 8.25
CA VAL A 14 -8.27 2.64 7.58
C VAL A 14 -7.14 2.46 6.58
N TRP A 15 -6.09 1.73 6.95
CA TRP A 15 -5.00 1.39 6.05
C TRP A 15 -5.50 0.61 4.82
N LEU A 16 -6.29 -0.45 5.04
CA LEU A 16 -6.93 -1.21 3.97
C LEU A 16 -7.78 -0.31 3.05
N GLY A 17 -8.62 0.55 3.63
CA GLY A 17 -9.48 1.47 2.89
C GLY A 17 -8.68 2.46 2.05
N MET A 18 -7.59 3.03 2.58
CA MET A 18 -6.69 3.91 1.84
C MET A 18 -6.03 3.22 0.66
N VAL A 19 -5.56 1.98 0.86
CA VAL A 19 -4.96 1.18 -0.21
C VAL A 19 -5.97 0.90 -1.31
N LEU A 20 -7.19 0.46 -0.97
CA LEU A 20 -8.25 0.20 -1.94
C LEU A 20 -8.64 1.48 -2.70
N ALA A 21 -8.84 2.59 -1.98
CA ALA A 21 -9.24 3.85 -2.58
C ALA A 21 -8.15 4.43 -3.51
N ILE A 22 -6.89 4.40 -3.09
CA ILE A 22 -5.81 5.05 -3.85
C ILE A 22 -5.23 4.10 -4.90
N SER A 23 -4.77 2.92 -4.51
CA SER A 23 -4.06 2.00 -5.41
C SER A 23 -4.98 1.37 -6.45
N PHE A 24 -6.24 1.09 -6.11
CA PHE A 24 -7.16 0.38 -7.00
C PHE A 24 -8.20 1.27 -7.69
N LEU A 25 -8.71 2.32 -7.01
CA LEU A 25 -9.70 3.22 -7.60
C LEU A 25 -9.06 4.47 -8.23
N GLU A 26 -8.35 5.29 -7.44
CA GLU A 26 -7.78 6.56 -7.92
C GLU A 26 -6.75 6.34 -9.04
N ALA A 27 -5.80 5.42 -8.83
CA ALA A 27 -4.67 5.29 -9.74
C ALA A 27 -5.07 4.91 -11.17
N PRO A 28 -6.04 4.01 -11.41
CA PRO A 28 -6.56 3.76 -12.76
C PRO A 28 -7.50 4.86 -13.28
N LEU A 29 -8.37 5.42 -12.42
CA LEU A 29 -9.40 6.36 -12.85
C LEU A 29 -8.83 7.71 -13.29
N LYS A 30 -7.73 8.19 -12.68
CA LYS A 30 -7.14 9.48 -13.05
C LYS A 30 -6.68 9.57 -14.51
N PHE A 31 -6.29 8.46 -15.12
CA PHE A 31 -5.92 8.41 -16.53
C PHE A 31 -7.11 8.40 -17.49
N ARG A 32 -8.34 8.27 -16.96
CA ARG A 32 -9.59 8.35 -17.74
C ARG A 32 -10.19 9.75 -17.74
N ALA A 33 -9.66 10.68 -16.94
CA ALA A 33 -10.17 12.03 -16.85
C ALA A 33 -9.84 12.82 -18.13
N PRO A 34 -10.80 13.58 -18.70
CA PRO A 34 -10.55 14.42 -19.87
C PRO A 34 -9.40 15.41 -19.63
N GLY A 35 -8.51 15.55 -20.61
CA GLY A 35 -7.37 16.46 -20.54
C GLY A 35 -6.16 15.95 -19.74
N VAL A 36 -6.22 14.78 -19.11
CA VAL A 36 -5.07 14.18 -18.43
C VAL A 36 -4.13 13.51 -19.43
N THR A 37 -2.91 14.04 -19.53
CA THR A 37 -1.83 13.41 -20.31
C THR A 37 -1.06 12.39 -19.46
N ILE A 38 -0.33 11.47 -20.10
CA ILE A 38 0.50 10.48 -19.40
C ILE A 38 1.50 11.16 -18.44
N PRO A 39 2.27 12.20 -18.86
CA PRO A 39 3.18 12.89 -17.94
C PRO A 39 2.49 13.48 -16.71
N ILE A 40 1.32 14.11 -16.89
CA ILE A 40 0.54 14.68 -15.78
C ILE A 40 0.09 13.58 -14.82
N GLY A 41 -0.50 12.50 -15.35
CA GLY A 41 -0.96 11.38 -14.53
C GLY A 41 0.17 10.66 -13.78
N LEU A 42 1.35 10.54 -14.39
CA LEU A 42 2.56 10.02 -13.72
C LEU A 42 3.05 10.96 -12.62
N GLY A 43 3.06 12.28 -12.87
CA GLY A 43 3.43 13.29 -11.88
C GLY A 43 2.53 13.25 -10.64
N ILE A 44 1.21 13.25 -10.84
CA ILE A 44 0.21 13.09 -9.77
C ILE A 44 0.44 11.77 -9.03
N GLY A 45 0.62 10.68 -9.76
CA GLY A 45 0.90 9.37 -9.20
C GLY A 45 2.08 9.38 -8.22
N ARG A 46 3.21 9.99 -8.57
CA ARG A 46 4.38 10.01 -7.67
C ARG A 46 4.09 10.70 -6.34
N LEU A 47 3.39 11.84 -6.38
CA LEU A 47 3.07 12.61 -5.17
C LEU A 47 2.12 11.82 -4.28
N VAL A 48 1.02 11.32 -4.85
CA VAL A 48 -0.02 10.57 -4.13
C VAL A 48 0.56 9.28 -3.56
N PHE A 49 1.28 8.48 -4.35
CA PHE A 49 1.90 7.25 -3.85
C PHE A 49 3.00 7.52 -2.84
N ARG A 50 3.76 8.63 -2.93
CA ARG A 50 4.72 8.98 -1.87
C ARG A 50 4.00 9.24 -0.56
N ALA A 51 2.93 10.03 -0.59
CA ALA A 51 2.14 10.35 0.61
C ALA A 51 1.49 9.09 1.19
N LEU A 52 0.84 8.27 0.35
CA LEU A 52 0.25 6.99 0.73
C LEU A 52 1.30 6.13 1.46
N ASN A 53 2.42 5.84 0.80
CA ASN A 53 3.47 4.97 1.36
C ASN A 53 4.03 5.46 2.71
N SER A 54 4.13 6.78 2.91
CA SER A 54 4.53 7.35 4.20
C SER A 54 3.50 7.07 5.29
N VAL A 55 2.21 7.22 4.98
CA VAL A 55 1.11 6.90 5.90
C VAL A 55 1.06 5.40 6.18
N GLU A 56 1.22 4.56 5.15
CA GLU A 56 1.28 3.10 5.31
C GLU A 56 2.41 2.67 6.23
N ALA A 57 3.59 3.29 6.13
CA ALA A 57 4.71 3.00 7.03
C ALA A 57 4.39 3.36 8.49
N VAL A 58 3.73 4.50 8.73
CA VAL A 58 3.27 4.89 10.07
C VAL A 58 2.24 3.90 10.60
N PHE A 59 1.25 3.52 9.79
CA PHE A 59 0.25 2.53 10.17
C PHE A 59 0.86 1.16 10.45
N ALA A 60 1.85 0.72 9.67
CA ALA A 60 2.58 -0.51 9.92
C ALA A 60 3.25 -0.49 11.31
N VAL A 61 3.94 0.60 11.66
CA VAL A 61 4.58 0.75 12.98
C VAL A 61 3.53 0.71 14.10
N VAL A 62 2.43 1.46 13.97
CA VAL A 62 1.36 1.49 14.97
C VAL A 62 0.76 0.11 15.19
N VAL A 63 0.45 -0.62 14.12
CA VAL A 63 -0.12 -1.97 14.21
C VAL A 63 0.87 -2.95 14.83
N ILE A 64 2.14 -2.93 14.42
CA ILE A 64 3.19 -3.80 14.98
C ILE A 64 3.32 -3.57 16.50
N VAL A 65 3.42 -2.31 16.93
CA VAL A 65 3.56 -1.97 18.36
C VAL A 65 2.33 -2.43 19.14
N ALA A 66 1.12 -2.19 18.61
CA ALA A 66 -0.12 -2.56 19.28
C ALA A 66 -0.24 -4.09 19.44
N VAL A 67 0.06 -4.85 18.39
CA VAL A 67 0.04 -6.32 18.39
C VAL A 67 1.10 -6.89 19.34
N ALA A 68 2.31 -6.34 19.35
CA ALA A 68 3.39 -6.77 20.25
C ALA A 68 3.07 -6.48 21.73
N ALA A 69 2.44 -5.34 22.03
CA ALA A 69 2.09 -4.95 23.39
C ALA A 69 0.98 -5.82 24.03
N HIS A 70 0.18 -6.53 23.23
CA HIS A 70 -1.00 -7.28 23.69
C HIS A 70 -0.79 -8.79 23.76
N GLY A 71 0.40 -9.30 23.42
CA GLY A 71 0.65 -10.74 23.38
C GLY A 71 -0.31 -11.46 22.42
N ALA A 72 -0.58 -10.86 21.26
CA ALA A 72 -1.53 -11.40 20.29
C ALA A 72 -1.14 -12.82 19.84
N ALA A 73 -2.13 -13.59 19.38
CA ALA A 73 -1.89 -14.91 18.83
C ALA A 73 -0.86 -14.87 17.69
N ALA A 74 -0.02 -15.92 17.59
CA ALA A 74 1.09 -15.97 16.65
C ALA A 74 0.68 -15.72 15.18
N TRP A 75 -0.53 -16.13 14.80
CA TRP A 75 -1.05 -15.91 13.45
C TRP A 75 -1.41 -14.44 13.18
N ILE A 76 -1.86 -13.67 14.18
CA ILE A 76 -2.10 -12.22 14.08
C ILE A 76 -0.77 -11.49 13.90
N ILE A 77 0.25 -11.88 14.69
CA ILE A 77 1.62 -11.37 14.55
C ILE A 77 2.14 -11.66 13.14
N GLY A 78 1.93 -12.89 12.65
CA GLY A 78 2.32 -13.31 11.31
C GLY A 78 1.67 -12.46 10.20
N LEU A 79 0.38 -12.12 10.34
CA LEU A 79 -0.33 -11.26 9.37
C LEU A 79 0.17 -9.82 9.40
N ALA A 80 0.41 -9.25 10.58
CA ALA A 80 1.00 -7.91 10.72
C ALA A 80 2.41 -7.85 10.11
N ALA A 81 3.23 -8.86 10.37
CA ALA A 81 4.56 -8.98 9.77
C ALA A 81 4.48 -9.14 8.25
N ALA A 82 3.56 -9.96 7.73
CA ALA A 82 3.37 -10.14 6.30
C ALA A 82 3.00 -8.83 5.60
N ALA A 83 2.03 -8.07 6.14
CA ALA A 83 1.65 -6.76 5.60
C ALA A 83 2.84 -5.78 5.56
N ALA A 84 3.65 -5.74 6.63
CA ALA A 84 4.85 -4.91 6.69
C ALA A 84 5.92 -5.36 5.68
N VAL A 85 6.15 -6.67 5.52
CA VAL A 85 7.10 -7.22 4.55
C VAL A 85 6.67 -6.91 3.11
N PHE A 86 5.38 -7.03 2.79
CA PHE A 86 4.88 -6.66 1.46
C PHE A 86 5.06 -5.18 1.18
N LEU A 87 4.76 -4.30 2.14
CA LEU A 87 5.03 -2.87 2.03
C LEU A 87 6.53 -2.61 1.79
N LEU A 88 7.42 -3.21 2.59
CA LEU A 88 8.86 -3.07 2.43
C LEU A 88 9.34 -3.54 1.05
N ALA A 89 8.86 -4.70 0.58
CA ALA A 89 9.19 -5.22 -0.74
C ALA A 89 8.73 -4.27 -1.86
N GLN A 90 7.53 -3.68 -1.75
CA GLN A 90 7.04 -2.67 -2.69
C GLN A 90 7.97 -1.45 -2.71
N LEU A 91 8.34 -0.93 -1.54
CA LEU A 91 9.16 0.28 -1.42
C LEU A 91 10.61 0.08 -1.87
N ALA A 92 11.21 -1.07 -1.54
CA ALA A 92 12.62 -1.32 -1.78
C ALA A 92 12.89 -1.92 -3.16
N ALA A 93 12.02 -2.80 -3.68
CA ALA A 93 12.27 -3.53 -4.93
C ALA A 93 11.48 -2.97 -6.11
N VAL A 94 10.18 -2.70 -5.94
CA VAL A 94 9.31 -2.37 -7.07
C VAL A 94 9.34 -0.88 -7.39
N ARG A 95 9.17 -0.03 -6.37
CA ARG A 95 9.04 1.42 -6.51
C ARG A 95 10.25 2.11 -7.16
N PRO A 96 11.51 1.75 -6.87
CA PRO A 96 12.66 2.35 -7.54
C PRO A 96 12.64 2.10 -9.05
N SER A 97 12.25 0.89 -9.48
CA SER A 97 12.15 0.55 -10.90
C SER A 97 11.08 1.38 -11.62
N LEU A 98 9.92 1.56 -10.97
CA LEU A 98 8.80 2.33 -11.52
C LEU A 98 9.13 3.84 -11.60
N ASN A 99 9.82 4.37 -10.59
CA ASN A 99 10.26 5.77 -10.58
C ASN A 99 11.27 6.05 -11.70
N ARG A 100 12.34 5.24 -11.83
CA ARG A 100 13.34 5.40 -12.91
C ARG A 100 12.69 5.35 -14.30
N ARG A 101 11.67 4.52 -14.48
CA ARG A 101 10.91 4.46 -15.73
C ARG A 101 10.06 5.71 -15.93
N SER A 102 9.34 6.14 -14.89
CA SER A 102 8.53 7.34 -14.92
C SER A 102 9.39 8.58 -15.22
N ASP A 103 10.61 8.65 -14.70
CA ASP A 103 11.57 9.74 -14.96
C ASP A 103 11.94 9.83 -16.44
N ARG A 104 12.20 8.69 -17.08
CA ARG A 104 12.46 8.65 -18.52
C ARG A 104 11.26 9.13 -19.35
N VAL A 105 10.05 8.73 -18.97
CA VAL A 105 8.83 9.19 -19.66
C VAL A 105 8.62 10.70 -19.47
N LEU A 106 8.88 11.23 -18.27
CA LEU A 106 8.81 12.68 -18.03
C LEU A 106 9.93 13.45 -18.75
N ALA A 107 11.07 12.83 -19.02
CA ALA A 107 12.14 13.38 -19.83
C ALA A 107 11.87 13.30 -21.35
N GLY A 108 10.68 12.86 -21.77
CA GLY A 108 10.26 12.79 -23.17
C GLY A 108 10.57 11.47 -23.88
N ALA A 109 11.05 10.43 -23.17
CA ALA A 109 11.31 9.13 -23.78
C ALA A 109 10.00 8.35 -24.02
N GLU A 110 9.79 7.86 -25.24
CA GLU A 110 8.77 6.88 -25.53
C GLU A 110 9.26 5.48 -25.17
N LEU A 111 8.58 4.81 -24.23
CA LEU A 111 8.97 3.49 -23.75
C LEU A 111 7.87 2.46 -24.03
N PRO A 112 8.20 1.26 -24.56
CA PRO A 112 7.22 0.21 -24.82
C PRO A 112 6.58 -0.27 -23.51
N ARG A 113 5.31 -0.71 -23.54
CA ARG A 113 4.53 -1.08 -22.35
C ARG A 113 5.32 -2.06 -21.46
N SER A 114 5.48 -1.72 -20.18
CA SER A 114 6.18 -2.58 -19.21
C SER A 114 5.19 -3.38 -18.36
N ARG A 115 5.57 -4.62 -18.05
CA ARG A 115 4.90 -5.51 -17.10
C ARG A 115 5.34 -5.31 -15.64
N SER A 116 6.30 -4.44 -15.36
CA SER A 116 6.80 -4.19 -13.98
C SER A 116 5.71 -3.71 -13.02
N HIS A 117 4.69 -3.02 -13.53
CA HIS A 117 3.55 -2.60 -12.72
C HIS A 117 2.70 -3.79 -12.23
N LEU A 118 2.72 -4.95 -12.90
CA LEU A 118 2.00 -6.14 -12.47
C LEU A 118 2.57 -6.70 -11.16
N TRP A 119 3.88 -6.58 -10.95
CA TRP A 119 4.49 -6.93 -9.66
C TRP A 119 4.01 -6.03 -8.52
N TYR A 120 3.81 -4.74 -8.80
CA TYR A 120 3.21 -3.82 -7.83
C TYR A 120 1.79 -4.25 -7.46
N VAL A 121 0.97 -4.57 -8.47
CA VAL A 121 -0.42 -5.03 -8.28
C VAL A 121 -0.47 -6.36 -7.51
N ALA A 122 0.41 -7.30 -7.82
CA ALA A 122 0.48 -8.58 -7.11
C ALA A 122 0.80 -8.38 -5.62
N LEU A 123 1.81 -7.55 -5.30
CA LEU A 123 2.14 -7.24 -3.91
C LEU A 123 1.02 -6.46 -3.20
N GLU A 124 0.33 -5.56 -3.90
CA GLU A 124 -0.84 -4.86 -3.35
C GLU A 124 -1.94 -5.85 -2.99
N LEU A 125 -2.26 -6.80 -3.86
CA LEU A 125 -3.29 -7.81 -3.58
C LEU A 125 -2.93 -8.66 -2.36
N LEU A 126 -1.66 -9.10 -2.27
CA LEU A 126 -1.18 -9.85 -1.10
C LEU A 126 -1.28 -9.04 0.19
N LYS A 127 -0.91 -7.75 0.16
CA LYS A 127 -1.02 -6.82 1.29
C LYS A 127 -2.48 -6.59 1.67
N VAL A 128 -3.37 -6.37 0.70
CA VAL A 128 -4.81 -6.23 0.92
C VAL A 128 -5.39 -7.47 1.59
N SER A 129 -5.05 -8.67 1.12
CA SER A 129 -5.49 -9.92 1.74
C SER A 129 -4.97 -10.06 3.17
N ALA A 130 -3.69 -9.73 3.41
CA ALA A 130 -3.10 -9.75 4.75
C ALA A 130 -3.77 -8.75 5.70
N LEU A 131 -4.01 -7.51 5.25
CA LEU A 131 -4.67 -6.46 6.05
C LEU A 131 -6.13 -6.82 6.35
N LEU A 132 -6.85 -7.40 5.39
CA LEU A 132 -8.23 -7.85 5.60
C LEU A 132 -8.28 -8.97 6.64
N ALA A 133 -7.43 -10.00 6.49
CA ALA A 133 -7.34 -11.09 7.45
C ALA A 133 -6.89 -10.59 8.84
N LEU A 134 -5.96 -9.64 8.89
CA LEU A 134 -5.48 -9.03 10.13
C LEU A 134 -6.59 -8.26 10.84
N GLY A 135 -7.32 -7.41 10.11
CA GLY A 135 -8.42 -6.62 10.66
C GLY A 135 -9.55 -7.49 11.19
N ILE A 136 -9.93 -8.55 10.46
CA ILE A 136 -10.89 -9.56 10.93
C ILE A 136 -10.36 -10.26 12.17
N GLY A 137 -9.10 -10.68 12.15
CA GLY A 137 -8.50 -11.38 13.29
C GLY A 137 -8.44 -10.54 14.55
N LEU A 138 -8.07 -9.27 14.45
CA LEU A 138 -8.08 -8.33 15.57
C LEU A 138 -9.49 -8.02 16.09
N LEU A 139 -10.52 -8.12 15.24
CA LEU A 139 -11.92 -7.97 15.65
C LEU A 139 -12.46 -9.18 16.40
N THR A 140 -12.04 -10.39 16.01
CA THR A 140 -12.62 -11.65 16.52
C THR A 140 -11.82 -12.28 17.66
N ALA A 141 -10.61 -11.78 17.93
CA ALA A 141 -9.72 -12.30 18.96
C ALA A 141 -9.98 -11.75 20.37
#